data_AF-A0A662WML8-F1
#
_entry.id   AF-A0A662WML8-F1
#
_cell.length_a   1.000
_cell.length_b   1.000
_cell.length_c   1.000
_cell.angle_alpha   90.00
_cell.angle_beta   90.00
_cell.angle_gamma   90.00
#
_symmetry.space_group_name_H-M   'P 1'
#
loop_
_entity.id
_entity.type
_entity.pdbx_description
1 polymer ?
#
loop_
_entity_poly.entity_id
_entity_poly.type
_entity_poly.pdbx_seq_one_letter_code
_entity_poly.pdbx_strand_id
1 'polypeptide(L)'
;MAALHPVHGKPSEGLQCMATLDAITEAAGNYCEYQTAPSGKWQPALFAADVVQRLLATQFHTYMQNLQEAYCKVEIRRLLAKGPPVWLEDKYALPLPEGETHVCCVWYAKNGEEESAKLHGALEGGERQALWHDLQQLLEEAEEETEESR
;
A
#
# COMPACT_ATOMS: atom_id res chain seq x y z
N MET A 1 19.87 -23.22 -12.11
CA MET A 1 19.40 -23.73 -10.81
C MET A 1 17.99 -23.18 -10.65
N ALA A 2 16.96 -24.03 -10.77
CA ALA A 2 15.58 -23.56 -10.62
C ALA A 2 15.40 -23.09 -9.17
N ALA A 3 15.04 -21.82 -8.96
CA ALA A 3 14.65 -21.34 -7.65
C ALA A 3 13.49 -22.22 -7.17
N LEU A 4 13.59 -22.79 -5.97
CA LEU A 4 12.45 -23.41 -5.32
C LEU A 4 11.44 -22.29 -5.07
N HIS A 5 10.42 -22.19 -5.93
CA HIS A 5 9.33 -21.26 -5.69
C HIS A 5 8.66 -21.65 -4.37
N PRO A 6 8.42 -20.69 -3.46
CA PRO A 6 7.69 -20.97 -2.23
C PRO A 6 6.33 -21.58 -2.56
N VAL A 7 5.94 -22.61 -1.81
CA VAL A 7 4.63 -23.24 -1.98
C VAL A 7 3.58 -22.31 -1.38
N HIS A 8 2.81 -21.64 -2.22
CA HIS A 8 1.68 -20.81 -1.81
C HIS A 8 0.57 -21.63 -1.15
N GLY A 9 -0.15 -20.98 -0.24
CA GLY A 9 -1.21 -21.58 0.55
C GLY A 9 -2.58 -21.57 -0.13
N LYS A 10 -3.60 -21.76 0.70
CA LYS A 10 -5.02 -21.79 0.33
C LYS A 10 -5.80 -20.94 1.35
N PRO A 11 -6.95 -20.36 0.96
CA PRO A 11 -7.77 -19.60 1.90
C PRO A 11 -8.24 -20.48 3.06
N SER A 12 -8.24 -19.92 4.27
CA SER A 12 -8.82 -20.58 5.44
C SER A 12 -10.33 -20.74 5.29
N GLU A 13 -10.90 -21.76 5.92
CA GLU A 13 -12.35 -21.96 5.92
C GLU A 13 -13.06 -20.73 6.50
N GLY A 14 -14.09 -20.24 5.79
CA GLY A 14 -14.86 -19.07 6.20
C GLY A 14 -14.14 -17.72 6.04
N LEU A 15 -13.00 -17.66 5.34
CA LEU A 15 -12.31 -16.39 5.08
C LEU A 15 -13.21 -15.43 4.29
N GLN A 16 -13.28 -14.18 4.74
CA GLN A 16 -14.04 -13.12 4.09
C GLN A 16 -13.14 -11.90 3.85
N CYS A 17 -13.38 -11.22 2.73
CA CYS A 17 -12.72 -9.98 2.40
C CYS A 17 -13.11 -8.89 3.40
N MET A 18 -12.13 -8.28 4.06
CA MET A 18 -12.41 -7.23 5.05
C MET A 18 -13.01 -5.95 4.46
N ALA A 19 -12.89 -5.74 3.14
CA ALA A 19 -13.43 -4.56 2.46
C ALA A 19 -14.87 -4.78 1.97
N THR A 20 -15.19 -5.96 1.43
CA THR A 20 -16.48 -6.24 0.77
C THR A 20 -17.36 -7.21 1.53
N LEU A 21 -16.81 -7.93 2.53
CA LEU A 21 -17.43 -9.03 3.26
C LEU A 21 -17.75 -10.26 2.40
N ASP A 22 -17.31 -10.28 1.15
CA ASP A 22 -17.46 -11.43 0.26
C ASP A 22 -16.53 -12.57 0.67
N ALA A 23 -16.96 -13.81 0.43
CA ALA A 23 -16.15 -14.99 0.73
C ALA A 23 -14.90 -15.06 -0.17
N ILE A 24 -13.74 -15.33 0.45
CA ILE A 24 -12.50 -15.64 -0.24
C ILE A 24 -12.36 -17.15 -0.31
N THR A 25 -12.44 -17.72 -1.51
CA THR A 25 -12.45 -19.18 -1.72
C THR A 25 -11.59 -19.58 -2.90
N GLU A 26 -11.11 -20.83 -2.91
CA GLU A 26 -10.38 -21.38 -4.07
C GLU A 26 -11.24 -21.36 -5.34
N ALA A 27 -12.52 -21.71 -5.21
CA ALA A 27 -13.45 -21.76 -6.34
C ALA A 27 -13.69 -20.38 -6.98
N ALA A 28 -13.67 -19.30 -6.19
CA ALA A 28 -13.79 -17.94 -6.69
C ALA A 28 -12.47 -17.39 -7.26
N GLY A 29 -11.33 -18.07 -7.04
CA GLY A 29 -10.01 -17.62 -7.50
C GLY A 29 -9.58 -16.26 -6.93
N ASN A 30 -10.21 -15.80 -5.85
CA ASN A 30 -10.02 -14.46 -5.29
C ASN A 30 -9.06 -14.43 -4.08
N TYR A 31 -8.39 -15.55 -3.81
CA TYR A 31 -7.33 -15.63 -2.80
C TYR A 31 -6.02 -15.02 -3.32
N CYS A 32 -5.32 -14.32 -2.44
CA CYS A 32 -4.00 -13.78 -2.71
C CYS A 32 -3.14 -13.78 -1.43
N GLU A 33 -1.83 -13.76 -1.64
CA GLU A 33 -0.83 -13.68 -0.59
C GLU A 33 0.06 -12.46 -0.84
N TYR A 34 0.71 -11.98 0.21
CA TYR A 34 1.67 -10.89 0.12
C TYR A 34 2.98 -11.28 0.80
N GLN A 35 4.08 -10.80 0.23
CA GLN A 35 5.41 -11.03 0.75
C GLN A 35 5.93 -9.80 1.47
N THR A 36 6.49 -9.97 2.65
CA THR A 36 7.09 -8.89 3.43
C THR A 36 8.61 -8.91 3.36
N ALA A 37 9.22 -7.71 3.36
CA ALA A 37 10.66 -7.52 3.41
C ALA A 37 11.10 -6.94 4.76
N PRO A 38 12.24 -7.37 5.32
CA PRO A 38 13.30 -8.12 4.66
C PRO A 38 13.19 -9.66 4.77
N SER A 39 12.22 -10.22 5.48
CA SER A 39 12.22 -11.67 5.72
C SER A 39 11.90 -12.52 4.49
N GLY A 40 11.22 -11.95 3.49
CA GLY A 40 10.74 -12.67 2.32
C GLY A 40 9.61 -13.66 2.64
N LYS A 41 8.95 -13.52 3.79
CA LYS A 41 7.85 -14.41 4.20
C LYS A 41 6.56 -14.05 3.48
N TRP A 42 5.90 -15.07 2.95
CA TRP A 42 4.55 -14.98 2.39
C TRP A 42 3.49 -15.10 3.48
N GLN A 43 2.44 -14.28 3.35
CA GLN A 43 1.33 -14.21 4.30
C GLN A 43 0.00 -14.12 3.55
N PRO A 44 -1.07 -14.73 4.08
CA PRO A 44 -2.41 -14.63 3.48
C PRO A 44 -2.94 -13.19 3.60
N ALA A 45 -3.43 -12.62 2.50
CA ALA A 45 -4.13 -11.34 2.55
C ALA A 45 -5.56 -11.53 3.10
N LEU A 46 -6.06 -10.57 3.87
CA LEU A 46 -7.47 -10.54 4.30
C LEU A 46 -8.37 -9.75 3.33
N PHE A 47 -7.83 -9.37 2.18
CA PHE A 47 -8.56 -8.79 1.06
C PHE A 47 -8.61 -9.77 -0.10
N ALA A 48 -9.70 -9.70 -0.87
CA ALA A 48 -9.81 -10.40 -2.13
C ALA A 48 -8.81 -9.81 -3.14
N ALA A 49 -8.37 -10.65 -4.08
CA ALA A 49 -7.39 -10.31 -5.11
C ALA A 49 -7.72 -9.02 -5.87
N ASP A 50 -8.99 -8.79 -6.22
CA ASP A 50 -9.44 -7.60 -6.94
C ASP A 50 -9.37 -6.31 -6.09
N VAL A 51 -9.58 -6.43 -4.78
CA VAL A 51 -9.41 -5.32 -3.84
C VAL A 51 -7.94 -4.95 -3.72
N VAL A 52 -7.04 -5.94 -3.61
CA VAL A 52 -5.59 -5.71 -3.60
C VAL A 52 -5.13 -5.05 -4.90
N GLN A 53 -5.57 -5.55 -6.06
CA GLN A 53 -5.26 -4.95 -7.36
C GLN A 53 -5.73 -3.50 -7.46
N ARG A 54 -6.91 -3.20 -6.92
CA ARG A 54 -7.44 -1.84 -6.87
C ARG A 54 -6.60 -0.93 -5.99
N LEU A 55 -6.19 -1.39 -4.81
CA LEU A 55 -5.32 -0.62 -3.91
C LEU A 55 -3.96 -0.32 -4.56
N LEU A 56 -3.36 -1.30 -5.25
CA LEU A 56 -2.14 -1.08 -6.03
C LEU A 56 -2.31 0.03 -7.07
N ALA A 57 -3.48 0.06 -7.74
CA ALA A 57 -3.77 1.05 -8.76
C ALA A 57 -4.11 2.45 -8.20
N THR A 58 -4.70 2.55 -7.01
CA THR A 58 -5.30 3.81 -6.53
C THR A 58 -4.60 4.45 -5.34
N GLN A 59 -3.93 3.69 -4.46
CA GLN A 59 -3.49 4.21 -3.15
C GLN A 59 -2.55 5.43 -3.27
N PHE A 60 -1.61 5.43 -4.23
CA PHE A 60 -0.74 6.58 -4.49
C PHE A 60 -1.53 7.79 -5.02
N HIS A 61 -2.44 7.59 -5.97
CA HIS A 61 -3.26 8.67 -6.51
C HIS A 61 -4.19 9.27 -5.46
N THR A 62 -4.79 8.42 -4.61
CA THR A 62 -5.60 8.86 -3.48
C THR A 62 -4.77 9.70 -2.49
N TYR A 63 -3.50 9.34 -2.24
CA TYR A 63 -2.61 10.16 -1.44
C TYR A 63 -2.39 11.55 -2.06
N MET A 64 -2.09 11.61 -3.35
CA MET A 64 -1.89 12.87 -4.07
C MET A 64 -3.17 13.73 -4.11
N GLN A 65 -4.32 13.11 -4.37
CA GLN A 65 -5.61 13.78 -4.36
C GLN A 65 -5.94 14.34 -2.96
N ASN A 66 -5.73 13.54 -1.91
CA ASN A 66 -5.97 13.98 -0.53
C ASN A 66 -5.09 15.17 -0.16
N LEU A 67 -3.83 15.23 -0.63
CA LEU A 67 -2.98 16.40 -0.42
C LEU A 67 -3.49 17.63 -1.16
N GLN A 68 -3.95 17.48 -2.40
CA GLN A 68 -4.48 18.59 -3.20
C GLN A 68 -5.81 19.13 -2.65
N GLU A 69 -6.67 18.26 -2.13
CA GLU A 69 -7.99 18.61 -1.61
C GLU A 69 -7.98 18.93 -0.10
N ALA A 70 -6.89 18.64 0.61
CA ALA A 70 -6.80 18.89 2.04
C ALA A 70 -6.87 20.40 2.32
N TYR A 71 -7.96 20.79 2.98
CA TYR A 71 -8.19 22.16 3.41
C TYR A 71 -7.68 22.44 4.84
N CYS A 72 -7.24 21.40 5.56
CA CYS A 72 -6.87 21.49 6.97
C CYS A 72 -5.37 21.21 7.18
N LYS A 73 -4.68 22.15 7.82
CA LYS A 73 -3.22 22.06 8.13
C LYS A 73 -2.85 20.80 8.91
N VAL A 74 -3.70 20.36 9.84
CA VAL A 74 -3.46 19.14 10.63
C VAL A 74 -3.47 17.90 9.74
N GLU A 75 -4.39 17.84 8.78
CA GLU A 75 -4.47 16.72 7.84
C GLU A 75 -3.28 16.71 6.89
N ILE A 76 -2.89 17.87 6.35
CA ILE A 76 -1.69 17.99 5.50
C ILE A 76 -0.46 17.52 6.27
N ARG A 77 -0.23 18.02 7.50
CA ARG A 77 0.90 17.59 8.34
C ARG A 77 0.89 16.09 8.59
N ARG A 78 -0.27 15.48 8.82
CA ARG A 78 -0.41 14.02 9.02
C ARG A 78 -0.06 13.24 7.76
N LEU A 79 -0.51 13.70 6.59
CA LEU A 79 -0.20 13.09 5.29
C LEU A 79 1.30 13.21 5.00
N LEU A 80 1.89 14.39 5.15
CA LEU A 80 3.31 14.63 4.91
C LEU A 80 4.23 13.93 5.90
N ALA A 81 3.79 13.71 7.15
CA ALA A 81 4.58 12.94 8.12
C ALA A 81 4.79 11.49 7.69
N LYS A 82 3.84 10.91 6.94
CA LYS A 82 4.01 9.58 6.32
C LYS A 82 4.84 9.65 5.03
N GLY A 83 4.72 10.77 4.32
CA GLY A 83 5.34 10.98 3.02
C GLY A 83 4.66 10.17 1.91
N PRO A 84 5.11 10.34 0.64
CA PRO A 84 4.51 9.64 -0.49
C PRO A 84 4.64 8.12 -0.35
N PRO A 85 3.54 7.36 -0.46
CA PRO A 85 3.58 5.91 -0.31
C PRO A 85 4.25 5.27 -1.53
N VAL A 86 5.02 4.21 -1.30
CA VAL A 86 5.71 3.46 -2.36
C VAL A 86 5.11 2.08 -2.55
N TRP A 87 4.89 1.40 -1.43
CA TRP A 87 4.45 0.02 -1.36
C TRP A 87 3.01 -0.03 -0.90
N LEU A 88 2.34 -1.10 -1.29
CA LEU A 88 1.01 -1.44 -0.79
C LEU A 88 1.03 -1.56 0.75
N GLU A 89 0.14 -0.81 1.39
CA GLU A 89 -0.03 -0.85 2.85
C GLU A 89 -1.52 -0.94 3.21
N ASP A 90 -1.87 -1.85 4.13
CA ASP A 90 -3.12 -1.80 4.88
C ASP A 90 -2.91 -2.36 6.28
N LYS A 91 -3.23 -1.57 7.31
CA LYS A 91 -2.99 -1.92 8.71
C LYS A 91 -3.71 -3.21 9.14
N TYR A 92 -4.87 -3.49 8.58
CA TYR A 92 -5.74 -4.56 9.03
C TYR A 92 -5.68 -5.76 8.11
N ALA A 93 -5.73 -5.54 6.80
CA ALA A 93 -5.80 -6.60 5.82
C ALA A 93 -4.43 -7.11 5.33
N LEU A 94 -3.39 -6.29 5.46
CA LEU A 94 -2.02 -6.59 5.07
C LEU A 94 -1.06 -6.25 6.22
N PRO A 95 -1.26 -6.81 7.43
CA PRO A 95 -0.46 -6.46 8.59
C PRO A 95 1.02 -6.76 8.35
N LEU A 96 1.88 -5.82 8.75
CA LEU A 96 3.32 -5.99 8.76
C LEU A 96 3.75 -6.57 10.12
N PRO A 97 4.34 -7.77 10.16
CA PRO A 97 4.95 -8.31 11.37
C PRO A 97 6.08 -7.43 11.91
N GLU A 98 6.40 -7.60 13.19
CA GLU A 98 7.53 -6.92 13.81
C GLU A 98 8.85 -7.26 13.10
N GLY A 99 9.62 -6.22 12.75
CA GLY A 99 10.86 -6.35 11.99
C GLY A 99 10.71 -6.31 10.48
N GLU A 100 9.48 -6.36 9.96
CA GLU A 100 9.21 -6.09 8.54
C GLU A 100 9.06 -4.59 8.28
N THR A 101 9.40 -4.19 7.07
CA THR A 101 9.45 -2.78 6.65
C THR A 101 8.34 -2.44 5.66
N HIS A 102 8.06 -3.34 4.71
CA HIS A 102 7.06 -3.13 3.67
C HIS A 102 6.62 -4.45 3.04
N VAL A 103 5.51 -4.40 2.30
CA VAL A 103 5.08 -5.46 1.39
C VAL A 103 5.85 -5.28 0.07
N CYS A 104 6.58 -6.30 -0.38
CA CYS A 104 7.40 -6.22 -1.59
C CYS A 104 6.76 -6.91 -2.81
N CYS A 105 6.00 -7.99 -2.60
CA CYS A 105 5.35 -8.75 -3.67
C CYS A 105 3.93 -9.16 -3.29
N VAL A 106 3.09 -9.41 -4.29
CA VAL A 106 1.75 -9.99 -4.16
C VAL A 106 1.64 -11.18 -5.10
N TRP A 107 1.06 -12.28 -4.63
CA TRP A 107 0.78 -13.46 -5.44
C TRP A 107 -0.71 -13.70 -5.54
N TYR A 108 -1.19 -14.07 -6.73
CA TYR A 108 -2.61 -14.30 -6.98
C TYR A 108 -2.91 -15.76 -7.31
N ALA A 109 -3.87 -16.36 -6.60
CA ALA A 109 -4.23 -17.76 -6.80
C ALA A 109 -4.88 -18.05 -8.16
N LYS A 110 -5.53 -17.06 -8.79
CA LYS A 110 -6.22 -17.22 -10.08
C LYS A 110 -5.31 -17.63 -11.23
N ASN A 111 -4.09 -17.09 -11.28
CA ASN A 111 -3.12 -17.24 -12.36
C ASN A 111 -1.78 -17.80 -11.86
N GLY A 112 -1.56 -17.83 -10.55
CA GLY A 112 -0.30 -18.26 -9.95
C GLY A 112 0.83 -17.26 -10.18
N GLU A 113 0.53 -16.02 -10.54
CA GLU A 113 1.53 -14.99 -10.86
C GLU A 113 1.88 -14.15 -9.64
N GLU A 114 3.17 -13.82 -9.54
CA GLU A 114 3.70 -12.86 -8.57
C GLU A 114 3.88 -11.49 -9.25
N GLU A 115 3.37 -10.45 -8.62
CA GLU A 115 3.51 -9.06 -9.05
C GLU A 115 4.21 -8.24 -7.97
N SER A 116 4.89 -7.17 -8.38
CA SER A 116 5.47 -6.21 -7.43
C SER A 116 4.36 -5.52 -6.64
N ALA A 117 4.56 -5.35 -5.33
CA ALA A 117 3.64 -4.60 -4.48
C ALA A 117 3.84 -3.07 -4.57
N LYS A 118 4.65 -2.60 -5.50
CA LYS A 118 4.85 -1.17 -5.75
C LYS A 118 3.56 -0.55 -6.29
N LEU A 119 3.14 0.56 -5.68
CA LEU A 119 1.94 1.27 -6.10
C LEU A 119 2.11 1.88 -7.49
N HIS A 120 1.03 1.89 -8.27
CA HIS A 120 1.02 2.55 -9.56
C HIS A 120 1.27 4.06 -9.41
N GLY A 121 2.31 4.55 -10.10
CA GLY A 121 2.72 5.97 -10.05
C GLY A 121 3.63 6.32 -8.87
N ALA A 122 3.91 5.38 -7.97
CA ALA A 122 4.83 5.65 -6.86
C ALA A 122 6.25 5.95 -7.35
N LEU A 123 6.80 7.04 -6.83
CA LEU A 123 8.18 7.44 -7.01
C LEU A 123 9.08 6.71 -6.00
N GLU A 124 10.34 6.48 -6.36
CA GLU A 124 11.33 5.84 -5.49
C GLU A 124 12.63 6.65 -5.43
N GLY A 125 13.42 6.40 -4.39
CA GLY A 125 14.74 7.01 -4.24
C GLY A 125 14.70 8.54 -4.28
N GLY A 126 15.56 9.14 -5.10
CA GLY A 126 15.72 10.60 -5.19
C GLY A 126 14.46 11.32 -5.65
N GLU A 127 13.68 10.74 -6.57
CA GLU A 127 12.44 11.36 -7.07
C GLU A 127 11.38 11.46 -5.98
N ARG A 128 11.24 10.40 -5.17
CA ARG A 128 10.36 10.42 -4.00
C ARG A 128 10.81 11.47 -3.00
N GLN A 129 12.11 11.56 -2.74
CA GLN A 129 12.67 12.49 -1.78
C GLN A 129 12.47 13.94 -2.23
N ALA A 130 12.65 14.22 -3.53
CA ALA A 130 12.39 15.53 -4.12
C ALA A 130 10.91 15.92 -3.99
N LEU A 131 9.99 15.03 -4.41
CA LEU A 131 8.56 15.28 -4.24
C LEU A 131 8.20 15.56 -2.78
N TRP A 132 8.75 14.77 -1.85
CA TRP A 132 8.45 14.95 -0.43
C TRP A 132 8.97 16.30 0.09
N HIS A 133 10.19 16.69 -0.30
CA HIS A 133 10.76 18.00 0.04
C HIS A 133 9.91 19.14 -0.51
N ASP A 134 9.52 19.08 -1.79
CA ASP A 134 8.69 20.11 -2.43
C ASP A 134 7.35 20.26 -1.70
N LEU A 135 6.73 19.14 -1.32
CA LEU A 135 5.48 19.16 -0.55
C LEU A 135 5.64 19.74 0.87
N GLN A 136 6.78 19.50 1.53
CA GLN A 136 7.08 20.09 2.83
C GLN A 136 7.29 21.60 2.72
N GLN A 137 8.03 22.05 1.71
CA GLN A 137 8.27 23.46 1.46
C GLN A 137 6.96 24.22 1.19
N LEU A 138 6.05 23.65 0.37
CA LEU A 138 4.74 24.26 0.12
C LEU A 138 3.90 24.44 1.39
N LEU A 139 4.03 23.53 2.37
CA LEU A 139 3.36 23.67 3.65
C LEU A 139 3.99 24.78 4.49
N GLU A 140 5.32 24.88 4.53
CA GLU A 140 6.04 25.94 5.25
C GLU A 140 5.69 27.32 4.71
N GLU A 141 5.72 27.50 3.38
CA GLU A 141 5.33 28.76 2.72
C GLU A 141 3.88 29.15 3.05
N ALA A 142 2.95 28.18 3.00
CA ALA A 142 1.55 28.41 3.38
C ALA A 142 1.37 28.74 4.89
N GLU A 143 2.31 28.32 5.74
CA GLU A 143 2.33 28.67 7.16
C GLU A 143 2.80 30.11 7.38
N GLU A 144 3.88 30.52 6.73
CA GLU A 144 4.43 31.88 6.82
C GLU A 144 3.44 32.95 6.30
N GLU A 145 2.78 32.72 5.16
CA GLU A 145 1.77 33.65 4.63
C GLU A 145 0.58 33.85 5.57
N THR A 146 0.22 32.82 6.34
CA THR A 146 -0.87 32.91 7.32
C THR A 146 -0.46 33.72 8.57
N GLU A 147 0.81 33.70 8.94
CA GLU A 147 1.34 34.44 10.09
C GLU A 147 1.59 35.91 9.76
N GLU A 148 2.10 36.22 8.57
CA GLU A 148 2.30 37.62 8.13
C GLU A 148 0.98 38.37 7.88
N SER A 149 -0.11 37.65 7.60
CA SER A 149 -1.44 38.24 7.38
C SER A 149 -2.26 38.46 8.67
N ARG A 150 -1.69 38.19 9.85
CA ARG A 150 -2.37 38.27 11.16
C ARG A 150 -1.84 39.41 12.03
#